data_AF-A0A536UKW0-F1
#
_entry.id   AF-A0A536UKW0-F1
#
_cell.length_a   1.000
_cell.length_b   1.000
_cell.length_c   1.000
_cell.angle_alpha   90.00
_cell.angle_beta   90.00
_cell.angle_gamma   90.00
#
_symmetry.space_group_name_H-M   'P 1'
#
loop_
_entity.id
_entity.type
_entity.pdbx_description
1 polymer ?
#
loop_
_entity_poly.entity_id
_entity_poly.type
_entity_poly.pdbx_seq_one_letter_code
_entity_poly.pdbx_strand_id
1 'polypeptide(L)'
;MVNTTVSTPGGSFEVITNGTCVDPLTFTIVDATGRQTTTLLHNLVGTATPPVPPGPDFAVSPATQTGTLARCVGNSFTFVISGGTAPFNVAVLPPPGIPAPTVTPASVAATPGFFTVSAFSASAPASSDYTVFVGDAGTPARTHTATIHCP
;
A
#
# COMPACT_ATOMS: atom_id res chain seq x y z
N MET A 1 -44.62 -5.15 -4.17
CA MET A 1 -44.21 -3.74 -4.05
C MET A 1 -45.45 -2.93 -3.81
N VAL A 2 -45.51 -2.15 -2.74
CA VAL A 2 -46.70 -1.33 -2.43
C VAL A 2 -46.49 0.02 -3.11
N ASN A 3 -47.44 0.47 -3.93
CA ASN A 3 -47.47 1.86 -4.40
C ASN A 3 -47.74 2.75 -3.19
N THR A 4 -46.72 3.43 -2.68
CA THR A 4 -46.86 4.40 -1.59
C THR A 4 -47.21 5.76 -2.17
N THR A 5 -48.39 6.26 -1.83
CA THR A 5 -48.76 7.66 -2.07
C THR A 5 -48.10 8.56 -1.03
N VAL A 6 -47.33 9.54 -1.49
CA VAL A 6 -46.70 10.54 -0.61
C VAL A 6 -47.74 11.59 -0.25
N SER A 7 -47.98 11.78 1.05
CA SER A 7 -49.05 12.64 1.59
C SER A 7 -48.83 14.13 1.34
N THR A 8 -47.59 14.55 1.04
CA THR A 8 -47.26 15.93 0.67
C THR A 8 -46.29 15.96 -0.51
N PRO A 9 -46.47 16.87 -1.49
CA PRO A 9 -45.48 17.08 -2.55
C PRO A 9 -44.10 17.40 -1.96
N GLY A 10 -43.08 16.63 -2.35
CA GLY A 10 -41.72 16.74 -1.81
C GLY A 10 -41.48 16.07 -0.45
N GLY A 11 -42.45 15.32 0.09
CA GLY A 11 -42.29 14.53 1.31
C GLY A 11 -41.39 13.30 1.14
N SER A 12 -41.00 12.70 2.26
CA SER A 12 -40.26 11.43 2.27
C SER A 12 -41.17 10.23 2.00
N PHE A 13 -40.56 9.16 1.50
CA PHE A 13 -41.20 7.86 1.31
C PHE A 13 -40.21 6.76 1.67
N GLU A 14 -40.72 5.57 1.99
CA GLU A 14 -39.93 4.39 2.30
C GLU A 14 -40.31 3.26 1.34
N VAL A 15 -39.30 2.54 0.84
CA VAL A 15 -39.47 1.36 -0.01
C VAL A 15 -38.79 0.18 0.66
N ILE A 16 -39.59 -0.82 1.03
CA ILE A 16 -39.10 -2.06 1.64
C ILE A 16 -39.15 -3.18 0.59
N THR A 17 -38.03 -3.84 0.32
CA THR A 17 -37.97 -5.02 -0.56
C THR A 17 -38.35 -6.28 0.23
N ASN A 18 -38.94 -7.26 -0.45
CA ASN A 18 -39.39 -8.53 0.16
C ASN A 18 -38.25 -9.56 0.33
N GLY A 19 -37.00 -9.12 0.43
CA GLY A 19 -35.83 -9.99 0.59
C GLY A 19 -35.32 -10.65 -0.70
N THR A 20 -35.91 -10.39 -1.87
CA THR A 20 -35.31 -10.77 -3.15
C THR A 20 -34.38 -9.67 -3.66
N CYS A 21 -33.23 -10.06 -4.19
CA CYS A 21 -32.30 -9.12 -4.82
C CYS A 21 -32.86 -8.69 -6.17
N VAL A 22 -32.86 -7.39 -6.43
CA VAL A 22 -33.41 -6.79 -7.66
C VAL A 22 -32.40 -5.81 -8.25
N ASP A 23 -32.13 -5.92 -9.55
CA ASP A 23 -31.21 -5.03 -10.27
C ASP A 23 -31.53 -4.95 -11.76
N PRO A 24 -32.02 -3.82 -12.28
CA PRO A 24 -32.71 -2.73 -11.57
C PRO A 24 -34.23 -3.01 -11.46
N LEU A 25 -34.86 -2.55 -10.39
CA LEU A 25 -36.32 -2.45 -10.30
C LEU A 25 -36.75 -0.99 -10.50
N THR A 26 -37.48 -0.73 -11.58
CA THR A 26 -38.12 0.59 -11.77
C THR A 26 -39.38 0.67 -10.94
N PHE A 27 -39.56 1.76 -10.19
CA PHE A 27 -40.79 2.00 -9.44
C PHE A 27 -41.28 3.44 -9.57
N THR A 28 -42.58 3.61 -9.37
CA THR A 28 -43.28 4.88 -9.52
C THR A 28 -43.69 5.41 -8.16
N ILE A 29 -43.40 6.68 -7.92
CA ILE A 29 -43.84 7.43 -6.74
C ILE A 29 -44.97 8.36 -7.20
N VAL A 30 -46.08 8.35 -6.47
CA VAL A 30 -47.23 9.21 -6.76
C VAL A 30 -47.43 10.16 -5.57
N ASP A 31 -47.55 11.46 -5.83
CA ASP A 31 -47.90 12.44 -4.79
C ASP A 31 -49.42 12.51 -4.54
N ALA A 32 -49.83 13.16 -3.45
CA ALA A 32 -51.24 13.33 -3.09
C ALA A 32 -52.08 14.08 -4.15
N THR A 33 -51.45 14.77 -5.11
CA THR A 33 -52.11 15.46 -6.22
C THR A 33 -52.09 14.65 -7.52
N GLY A 34 -51.58 13.41 -7.49
CA GLY A 34 -51.54 12.49 -8.62
C GLY A 34 -50.33 12.65 -9.54
N ARG A 35 -49.35 13.50 -9.20
CA ARG A 35 -48.12 13.62 -10.00
C ARG A 35 -47.22 12.42 -9.77
N GLN A 36 -46.55 11.98 -10.83
CA GLN A 36 -45.73 10.77 -10.81
C GLN A 36 -44.26 11.08 -11.12
N THR A 37 -43.36 10.35 -10.48
CA THR A 37 -41.95 10.26 -10.86
C THR A 37 -41.50 8.80 -10.81
N THR A 38 -40.45 8.45 -11.56
CA THR A 38 -39.89 7.10 -11.57
C THR A 38 -38.45 7.12 -11.09
N THR A 39 -38.01 6.05 -10.43
CA THR A 39 -36.62 5.87 -10.03
C THR A 39 -36.26 4.39 -10.03
N LEU A 40 -34.97 4.10 -9.89
CA LEU A 40 -34.40 2.76 -9.91
C LEU A 40 -34.01 2.32 -8.50
N LEU A 41 -34.36 1.08 -8.16
CA LEU A 41 -33.90 0.40 -6.96
C LEU A 41 -32.90 -0.69 -7.34
N HIS A 42 -31.71 -0.59 -6.75
CA HIS A 42 -30.65 -1.59 -6.84
C HIS A 42 -30.49 -2.26 -5.47
N ASN A 43 -31.00 -3.48 -5.35
CA ASN A 43 -30.84 -4.32 -4.17
C ASN A 43 -30.02 -5.55 -4.57
N LEU A 44 -28.70 -5.36 -4.65
CA LEU A 44 -27.75 -6.41 -5.01
C LEU A 44 -27.45 -7.29 -3.80
N VAL A 45 -27.22 -8.59 -4.04
CA VAL A 45 -26.62 -9.46 -3.01
C VAL A 45 -25.26 -8.85 -2.65
N GLY A 46 -25.05 -8.51 -1.38
CA GLY A 46 -23.73 -8.12 -0.91
C GLY A 46 -22.75 -9.26 -1.20
N THR A 47 -21.57 -8.96 -1.73
CA THR A 47 -20.57 -10.02 -1.95
C THR A 47 -20.22 -10.67 -0.62
N ALA A 48 -20.27 -12.00 -0.55
CA ALA A 48 -19.94 -12.75 0.67
C ALA A 48 -18.49 -12.49 1.16
N THR A 49 -17.64 -12.01 0.26
CA THR A 49 -16.30 -11.52 0.60
C THR A 49 -16.37 -10.04 0.99
N PRO A 50 -16.02 -9.70 2.25
CA PRO A 50 -15.73 -8.32 2.61
C PRO A 50 -14.66 -7.74 1.67
N PRO A 51 -14.65 -6.42 1.44
CA PRO A 51 -13.52 -5.76 0.79
C PRO A 51 -12.23 -6.14 1.53
N VAL A 52 -11.25 -6.70 0.81
CA VAL A 52 -9.93 -6.95 1.38
C VAL A 52 -9.28 -5.58 1.61
N PRO A 53 -8.86 -5.23 2.84
CA PRO A 53 -8.12 -3.99 3.08
C PRO A 53 -6.93 -3.91 2.13
N PRO A 54 -6.61 -2.74 1.57
CA PRO A 54 -5.38 -2.59 0.81
C PRO A 54 -4.19 -3.07 1.66
N GLY A 55 -3.33 -3.90 1.05
CA GLY A 55 -2.13 -4.37 1.72
C GLY A 55 -1.22 -3.19 2.12
N PRO A 56 -0.28 -3.40 3.05
CA PRO A 56 0.67 -2.35 3.43
C PRO A 56 1.45 -1.86 2.21
N ASP A 57 1.67 -0.54 2.16
CA ASP A 57 2.48 0.07 1.12
C ASP A 57 3.92 -0.46 1.16
N PHE A 58 4.53 -0.54 -0.01
CA PHE A 58 5.92 -0.94 -0.15
C PHE A 58 6.84 0.12 0.46
N ALA A 59 7.56 -0.23 1.52
CA ALA A 59 8.45 0.66 2.23
C ALA A 59 9.68 -0.07 2.78
N VAL A 60 10.77 0.68 2.97
CA VAL A 60 12.00 0.23 3.61
C VAL A 60 12.29 1.12 4.81
N SER A 61 12.46 0.51 5.99
CA SER A 61 12.66 1.21 7.25
C SER A 61 13.87 0.68 8.00
N PRO A 62 14.67 1.53 8.67
CA PRO A 62 14.64 2.99 8.63
C PRO A 62 14.96 3.56 7.25
N ALA A 63 14.39 4.73 6.90
CA ALA A 63 14.71 5.43 5.65
C ALA A 63 16.14 6.00 5.66
N THR A 64 16.66 6.34 6.84
CA THR A 64 18.04 6.79 7.04
C THR A 64 18.61 6.13 8.30
N GLN A 65 19.86 5.67 8.22
CA GLN A 65 20.66 5.28 9.38
C GLN A 65 21.97 6.04 9.39
N THR A 66 22.50 6.31 10.58
CA THR A 66 23.78 6.99 10.75
C THR A 66 24.74 6.08 11.51
N GLY A 67 25.92 5.85 10.96
CA GLY A 67 26.99 5.13 11.63
C GLY A 67 27.54 5.88 12.84
N THR A 68 28.05 5.15 13.82
CA THR A 68 28.71 5.72 15.00
C THR A 68 30.23 5.73 14.85
N LEU A 69 30.76 4.75 14.13
CA LEU A 69 32.18 4.64 13.76
C LEU A 69 32.50 5.39 12.48
N ALA A 70 33.71 5.97 12.44
CA ALA A 70 34.24 6.68 11.28
C ALA A 70 34.17 5.80 10.03
N ARG A 71 33.66 6.36 8.91
CA ARG A 71 33.56 5.63 7.63
C ARG A 71 32.69 4.36 7.69
N CYS A 72 31.90 4.21 8.76
CA CYS A 72 31.12 3.02 9.09
C CYS A 72 31.88 1.70 9.22
N VAL A 73 33.22 1.71 9.33
CA VAL A 73 34.00 0.48 9.41
C VAL A 73 33.63 -0.27 10.69
N GLY A 74 33.21 -1.54 10.55
CA GLY A 74 32.75 -2.37 11.67
C GLY A 74 31.28 -2.16 12.07
N ASN A 75 30.57 -1.17 11.49
CA ASN A 75 29.13 -1.04 11.68
C ASN A 75 28.36 -2.06 10.84
N SER A 76 27.15 -2.38 11.30
CA SER A 76 26.16 -3.14 10.54
C SER A 76 24.80 -2.46 10.69
N PHE A 77 24.06 -2.33 9.59
CA PHE A 77 22.79 -1.61 9.53
C PHE A 77 21.70 -2.57 9.06
N THR A 78 20.67 -2.78 9.87
CA THR A 78 19.57 -3.69 9.55
C THR A 78 18.36 -2.90 9.11
N PHE A 79 17.73 -3.34 8.02
CA PHE A 79 16.55 -2.74 7.44
C PHE A 79 15.41 -3.76 7.40
N VAL A 80 14.19 -3.23 7.43
CA VAL A 80 12.94 -3.96 7.31
C VAL A 80 12.26 -3.55 6.03
N ILE A 81 11.82 -4.53 5.24
CA ILE A 81 10.97 -4.37 4.08
C ILE A 81 9.54 -4.66 4.52
N SER A 82 8.63 -3.71 4.29
CA SER A 82 7.19 -3.89 4.51
C SER A 82 6.42 -3.68 3.21
N GLY A 83 5.28 -4.36 3.04
CA GLY A 83 4.52 -4.33 1.79
C GLY A 83 5.29 -4.93 0.61
N GLY A 84 4.90 -4.57 -0.61
CA GLY A 84 5.58 -5.05 -1.81
C GLY A 84 5.19 -6.46 -2.27
N THR A 85 5.79 -6.92 -3.37
CA THR A 85 5.70 -8.31 -3.84
C THR A 85 7.08 -8.96 -3.75
N ALA A 86 7.22 -9.99 -2.91
CA ALA A 86 8.46 -10.78 -2.84
C ALA A 86 8.68 -11.62 -4.12
N PRO A 87 9.92 -11.98 -4.48
CA PRO A 87 11.17 -11.67 -3.78
C PRO A 87 11.63 -10.21 -3.97
N PHE A 88 12.38 -9.70 -3.01
CA PHE A 88 13.02 -8.38 -3.10
C PHE A 88 14.49 -8.52 -3.43
N ASN A 89 14.99 -7.67 -4.33
CA ASN A 89 16.41 -7.56 -4.61
C ASN A 89 16.97 -6.32 -3.92
N VAL A 90 18.08 -6.48 -3.21
CA VAL A 90 18.72 -5.42 -2.44
C VAL A 90 20.13 -5.17 -2.96
N ALA A 91 20.45 -3.91 -3.24
CA ALA A 91 21.77 -3.47 -3.65
C ALA A 91 22.16 -2.19 -2.89
N VAL A 92 23.46 -1.97 -2.71
CA VAL A 92 23.96 -0.71 -2.14
C VAL A 92 24.87 -0.04 -3.16
N LEU A 93 24.60 1.23 -3.42
CA LEU A 93 25.44 2.11 -4.20
C LEU A 93 26.39 2.87 -3.26
N PRO A 94 27.69 2.57 -3.28
CA PRO A 94 28.68 3.34 -2.52
C PRO A 94 29.01 4.67 -3.23
N PRO A 95 29.68 5.59 -2.53
CA PRO A 95 30.29 6.76 -3.16
C PRO A 95 31.29 6.36 -4.28
N PRO A 96 31.55 7.24 -5.26
CA PRO A 96 32.48 6.96 -6.35
C PRO A 96 33.87 6.53 -5.85
N GLY A 97 34.40 5.46 -6.42
CA GLY A 97 35.72 4.93 -6.09
C GLY A 97 35.79 4.10 -4.79
N ILE A 98 34.66 3.87 -4.12
CA ILE A 98 34.59 3.07 -2.89
C ILE A 98 33.94 1.70 -3.20
N PRO A 99 34.49 0.58 -2.69
CA PRO A 99 33.85 -0.72 -2.80
C PRO A 99 32.47 -0.74 -2.15
N ALA A 100 31.52 -1.44 -2.77
CA ALA A 100 30.18 -1.61 -2.20
C ALA A 100 30.24 -2.46 -0.91
N PRO A 101 29.49 -2.09 0.14
CA PRO A 101 29.34 -2.93 1.33
C PRO A 101 28.58 -4.22 0.99
N THR A 102 28.68 -5.21 1.85
CA THR A 102 28.00 -6.50 1.69
C THR A 102 26.56 -6.41 2.17
N VAL A 103 25.63 -6.96 1.39
CA VAL A 103 24.22 -7.09 1.73
C VAL A 103 23.88 -8.55 2.03
N THR A 104 23.29 -8.81 3.20
CA THR A 104 22.93 -10.16 3.63
C THR A 104 21.50 -10.20 4.22
N PRO A 105 20.57 -10.97 3.62
CA PRO A 105 20.66 -11.56 2.27
C PRO A 105 20.46 -10.50 1.18
N ALA A 106 21.09 -10.68 0.01
CA ALA A 106 20.88 -9.79 -1.14
C ALA A 106 19.52 -10.01 -1.82
N SER A 107 18.88 -11.16 -1.59
CA SER A 107 17.51 -11.44 -2.01
C SER A 107 16.66 -11.84 -0.81
N VAL A 108 15.53 -11.16 -0.61
CA VAL A 108 14.64 -11.38 0.53
C VAL A 108 13.34 -12.01 0.02
N ALA A 109 13.05 -13.23 0.47
CA ALA A 109 11.98 -14.06 -0.11
C ALA A 109 10.57 -13.80 0.47
N ALA A 110 10.42 -12.94 1.47
CA ALA A 110 9.16 -12.72 2.18
C ALA A 110 8.95 -11.26 2.59
N THR A 111 7.69 -10.91 2.85
CA THR A 111 7.27 -9.65 3.51
C THR A 111 6.48 -9.98 4.78
N PRO A 112 6.82 -9.39 5.95
CA PRO A 112 7.95 -8.49 6.16
C PRO A 112 9.29 -9.23 6.01
N GLY A 113 10.26 -8.53 5.41
CA GLY A 113 11.58 -9.05 5.11
C GLY A 113 12.67 -8.27 5.83
N PHE A 114 13.82 -8.90 6.09
CA PHE A 114 14.94 -8.26 6.76
C PHE A 114 16.23 -8.47 5.96
N PHE A 115 17.07 -7.44 5.94
CA PHE A 115 18.43 -7.53 5.42
C PHE A 115 19.37 -6.64 6.22
N THR A 116 20.66 -6.97 6.20
CA THR A 116 21.71 -6.22 6.86
C THR A 116 22.76 -5.78 5.85
N VAL A 117 23.18 -4.53 5.94
CA VAL A 117 24.31 -3.97 5.20
C VAL A 117 25.51 -3.88 6.14
N SER A 118 26.64 -4.45 5.75
CA SER A 118 27.84 -4.55 6.59
C SER A 118 29.12 -4.55 5.74
N ALA A 119 30.29 -4.73 6.36
CA ALA A 119 31.59 -4.79 5.68
C ALA A 119 31.92 -3.52 4.88
N PHE A 120 31.75 -2.35 5.51
CA PHE A 120 32.13 -1.06 4.95
C PHE A 120 33.65 -0.92 4.82
N SER A 121 34.10 -0.33 3.72
CA SER A 121 35.53 -0.15 3.44
C SER A 121 36.12 1.01 4.26
N ALA A 122 37.32 0.79 4.80
CA ALA A 122 38.11 1.86 5.42
C ALA A 122 38.61 2.91 4.41
N SER A 123 38.52 2.63 3.10
CA SER A 123 38.91 3.56 2.04
C SER A 123 37.90 4.68 1.79
N ALA A 124 36.69 4.62 2.38
CA ALA A 124 35.66 5.64 2.20
C ALA A 124 36.11 7.03 2.70
N PRO A 125 35.65 8.14 2.10
CA PRO A 125 35.88 9.47 2.67
C PRO A 125 35.37 9.55 4.11
N ALA A 126 35.94 10.47 4.90
CA ALA A 126 35.58 10.64 6.32
C ALA A 126 34.06 10.72 6.49
N SER A 127 33.38 11.59 5.73
CA SER A 127 31.92 11.60 5.65
C SER A 127 31.45 11.06 4.29
N SER A 128 30.56 10.07 4.29
CA SER A 128 30.04 9.47 3.07
C SER A 128 28.62 8.94 3.22
N ASP A 129 27.83 9.07 2.16
CA ASP A 129 26.48 8.51 2.07
C ASP A 129 26.47 7.28 1.15
N TYR A 130 25.84 6.21 1.61
CA TYR A 130 25.55 5.02 0.82
C TYR A 130 24.05 4.95 0.55
N THR A 131 23.66 4.75 -0.70
CA THR A 131 22.25 4.59 -1.07
C THR A 131 21.92 3.11 -1.17
N VAL A 132 20.98 2.65 -0.35
CA VAL A 132 20.41 1.32 -0.40
C VAL A 132 19.24 1.34 -1.36
N PHE A 133 19.22 0.42 -2.33
CA PHE A 133 18.12 0.22 -3.28
C PHE A 133 17.45 -1.12 -2.99
N VAL A 134 16.13 -1.11 -2.91
CA VAL A 134 15.29 -2.31 -2.77
C VAL A 134 14.26 -2.31 -3.89
N GLY A 135 14.26 -3.35 -4.72
CA GLY A 135 13.26 -3.57 -5.76
C GLY A 135 12.35 -4.73 -5.41
N ASP A 136 11.03 -4.58 -5.62
CA ASP A 136 10.06 -5.67 -5.52
C ASP A 136 9.87 -6.42 -6.86
N ALA A 137 9.27 -7.61 -6.82
CA ALA A 137 8.94 -8.42 -7.99
C ALA A 137 7.53 -8.13 -8.54
N GLY A 138 6.94 -6.98 -8.18
CA GLY A 138 5.60 -6.60 -8.63
C GLY A 138 5.52 -6.34 -10.13
N THR A 139 4.30 -6.23 -10.66
CA THR A 139 4.06 -5.78 -12.05
C THR A 139 3.00 -4.66 -12.04
N PRO A 140 3.40 -3.39 -12.19
CA PRO A 140 4.77 -2.89 -12.40
C PRO A 140 5.67 -3.08 -11.17
N ALA A 141 6.97 -3.27 -11.42
CA ALA A 141 7.96 -3.37 -10.35
C ALA A 141 8.16 -2.01 -9.68
N ARG A 142 8.30 -2.02 -8.36
CA ARG A 142 8.50 -0.82 -7.54
C ARG A 142 9.87 -0.85 -6.90
N THR A 143 10.44 0.33 -6.71
CA THR A 143 11.73 0.52 -6.05
C THR A 143 11.60 1.50 -4.89
N HIS A 144 12.29 1.21 -3.80
CA HIS A 144 12.41 2.10 -2.65
C HIS A 144 13.89 2.28 -2.30
N THR A 145 14.25 3.45 -1.79
CA THR A 145 15.61 3.74 -1.35
C THR A 145 15.68 4.03 0.15
N ALA A 146 16.84 3.77 0.73
CA ALA A 146 17.21 4.21 2.07
C ALA A 146 18.66 4.70 2.05
N THR A 147 19.08 5.46 3.05
CA THR A 147 20.43 6.04 3.12
C THR A 147 21.15 5.59 4.38
N ILE A 148 22.44 5.30 4.24
CA ILE A 148 23.36 5.12 5.37
C ILE A 148 24.37 6.25 5.33
N HIS A 149 24.33 7.11 6.35
CA HIS A 149 25.31 8.17 6.55
C HIS A 149 26.45 7.67 7.42
N CYS A 150 27.68 7.79 6.94
CA CYS A 150 28.89 7.47 7.68
C CYS A 150 29.58 8.78 8.07
N PRO A 151 29.77 9.05 9.38
CA PRO A 151 30.48 10.23 9.84
C PRO A 151 31.99 10.12 9.67
#